data_AF-A0A922L790-F1
#
_entry.id   AF-A0A922L790-F1
#
_cell.length_a   1.000
_cell.length_b   1.000
_cell.length_c   1.000
_cell.angle_alpha   90.00
_cell.angle_beta   90.00
_cell.angle_gamma   90.00
#
_symmetry.space_group_name_H-M   'P 1'
#
loop_
_entity.id
_entity.type
_entity.pdbx_description
1 polymer ?
#
loop_
_entity_poly.entity_id
_entity_poly.type
_entity_poly.pdbx_seq_one_letter_code
_entity_poly.pdbx_strand_id
1 'polypeptide(L)'
;MLPLLIDDAARPEHEVGDGLSTVNQDVRLDNRILDLRTSTNQAIFKLEAGVVHVYRRSLERRGFVEIHTPKIIPAASEGGANVFEVSYFKGSAYLAQSPQFYKQMAIAADFDRVFTIGSVFRAEDSNTHRHLCEFIGLDFEMAFNYHYHEVLDVIGELFVELFKGLQQEYADEIKTIDRQFPCEPFRFLEPSLRINFSEGVQLLRDNGVEMGDEEDLSTANEKLLGKIIRQKYDTDFYILDKFPLAVRPFYTMPDPDNPKYSNSYDLFMRGEEIMSGAQRVHDPEFLIERIKHLGIGNESYSYKKSLIFSISIPFTCKLDPNKMKSYIDSFRYGAPPHAGGGIGLERVTMLFLGLNNIRKTSLFPRDPKRVSP
;
A
#
# COMPACT_ATOMS: atom_id res chain seq x y z
N MET A 1 -1.77 37.94 18.80
CA MET A 1 -2.87 37.39 17.98
C MET A 1 -2.51 35.96 17.64
N LEU A 2 -3.40 34.98 17.79
CA LEU A 2 -3.11 33.62 17.36
C LEU A 2 -2.98 33.59 15.82
N PRO A 3 -2.07 32.79 15.25
CA PRO A 3 -1.91 32.71 13.79
C PRO A 3 -3.08 31.99 13.10
N LEU A 4 -3.92 31.32 13.89
CA LEU A 4 -5.12 30.60 13.46
C LEU A 4 -6.17 30.63 14.58
N LEU A 5 -7.43 30.88 14.24
CA LEU A 5 -8.58 30.69 15.14
C LEU A 5 -9.13 29.27 15.00
N ILE A 6 -9.40 28.61 16.14
CA ILE A 6 -9.88 27.22 16.17
C ILE A 6 -11.27 27.11 15.52
N ASP A 7 -12.15 28.09 15.74
CA ASP A 7 -13.50 28.07 15.17
C ASP A 7 -13.50 28.16 13.64
N ASP A 8 -12.59 28.96 13.06
CA ASP A 8 -12.41 29.04 11.61
C ASP A 8 -11.79 27.75 11.04
N ALA A 9 -10.94 27.08 11.82
CA ALA A 9 -10.38 25.78 11.45
C ALA A 9 -11.40 24.63 11.58
N ALA A 10 -12.35 24.71 12.51
CA ALA A 10 -13.37 23.69 12.73
C ALA A 10 -14.58 23.82 11.79
N ARG A 11 -14.72 24.95 11.09
CA ARG A 11 -15.85 25.20 10.19
C ARG A 11 -15.88 24.19 9.02
N PRO A 12 -17.06 23.63 8.70
CA PRO A 12 -17.25 22.80 7.51
C PRO A 12 -17.03 23.58 6.21
N GLU A 13 -16.44 22.93 5.20
CA GLU A 13 -16.15 23.56 3.90
C GLU A 13 -17.41 23.97 3.11
N HIS A 14 -18.57 23.38 3.42
CA HIS A 14 -19.85 23.69 2.76
C HIS A 14 -20.59 24.91 3.35
N GLU A 15 -20.15 25.45 4.49
CA GLU A 15 -20.75 26.62 5.16
C GLU A 15 -20.05 27.95 4.80
N VAL A 16 -19.12 27.95 3.84
CA VAL A 16 -18.27 29.10 3.47
C VAL A 16 -19.05 30.25 2.79
N GLY A 17 -20.34 30.07 2.53
CA GLY A 17 -21.20 31.08 1.89
C GLY A 17 -21.59 32.29 2.76
N ASP A 18 -21.50 32.20 4.09
CA ASP A 18 -22.12 33.17 5.01
C ASP A 18 -21.20 34.32 5.47
N GLY A 19 -20.19 34.69 4.66
CA GLY A 19 -19.21 35.73 5.03
C GLY A 19 -18.20 35.29 6.10
N LEU A 20 -18.12 33.98 6.35
CA LEU A 20 -17.26 33.32 7.32
C LEU A 20 -16.00 32.76 6.63
N SER A 21 -14.82 32.97 7.20
CA SER A 21 -13.54 32.55 6.60
C SER A 21 -13.12 31.14 7.02
N THR A 22 -12.84 30.25 6.09
CA THR A 22 -12.10 29.00 6.36
C THR A 22 -10.60 29.18 6.22
N VAL A 23 -9.83 28.32 6.87
CA VAL A 23 -8.37 28.37 6.83
C VAL A 23 -7.84 27.37 5.81
N ASN A 24 -6.97 27.86 4.91
CA ASN A 24 -6.27 27.05 3.92
C ASN A 24 -5.42 25.96 4.59
N GLN A 25 -5.35 24.78 3.97
CA GLN A 25 -4.58 23.64 4.45
C GLN A 25 -3.10 23.96 4.75
N ASP A 26 -2.40 24.71 3.91
CA ASP A 26 -0.99 25.03 4.17
C ASP A 26 -0.82 25.86 5.45
N VAL A 27 -1.70 26.84 5.68
CA VAL A 27 -1.72 27.65 6.91
C VAL A 27 -2.00 26.79 8.14
N ARG A 28 -2.91 25.81 8.03
CA ARG A 28 -3.19 24.83 9.08
C ARG A 28 -1.96 23.99 9.41
N LEU A 29 -1.26 23.49 8.39
CA LEU A 29 -0.07 22.66 8.56
C LEU A 29 1.13 23.45 9.08
N ASP A 30 1.28 24.71 8.69
CA ASP A 30 2.33 25.59 9.22
C ASP A 30 2.08 25.92 10.71
N ASN A 31 0.82 25.84 11.15
CA ASN A 31 0.39 26.06 12.53
C ASN A 31 -0.19 24.78 13.16
N ARG A 32 0.37 23.62 12.81
CA ARG A 32 -0.21 22.30 13.09
C ARG A 32 -0.59 22.08 14.54
N ILE A 33 0.19 22.59 15.49
CA ILE A 33 -0.09 22.46 16.93
C ILE A 33 -1.44 23.07 17.33
N LEU A 34 -1.86 24.18 16.70
CA LEU A 34 -3.16 24.78 16.95
C LEU A 34 -4.27 24.06 16.19
N ASP A 35 -4.02 23.72 14.92
CA ASP A 35 -4.99 22.98 14.09
C ASP A 35 -5.37 21.62 14.72
N LEU A 36 -4.40 20.91 15.30
CA LEU A 36 -4.60 19.64 16.00
C LEU A 36 -5.52 19.74 17.23
N ARG A 37 -5.80 20.94 17.75
CA ARG A 37 -6.73 21.13 18.89
C ARG A 37 -8.20 21.12 18.48
N THR A 38 -8.51 21.19 17.18
CA THR A 38 -9.89 21.05 16.71
C THR A 38 -10.45 19.67 17.07
N SER A 39 -11.74 19.59 17.40
CA SER A 39 -12.41 18.33 17.71
C SER A 39 -12.29 17.31 16.58
N THR A 40 -12.35 17.78 15.33
CA THR A 40 -12.19 16.95 14.14
C THR A 40 -10.80 16.31 14.05
N ASN A 41 -9.72 17.08 14.20
CA ASN A 41 -8.37 16.49 14.19
C ASN A 41 -8.18 15.53 15.37
N GLN A 42 -8.65 15.88 16.57
CA GLN A 42 -8.61 14.97 17.72
C GLN A 42 -9.34 13.65 17.43
N ALA A 43 -10.47 13.69 16.73
CA ALA A 43 -11.20 12.51 16.31
C ALA A 43 -10.46 11.71 15.23
N ILE A 44 -9.90 12.37 14.21
CA ILE A 44 -9.11 11.72 13.14
C ILE A 44 -7.98 10.89 13.74
N PHE A 45 -7.17 11.47 14.63
CA PHE A 45 -6.01 10.79 15.18
C PHE A 45 -6.35 9.71 16.22
N LYS A 46 -7.50 9.82 16.91
CA LYS A 46 -8.03 8.72 17.72
C LYS A 46 -8.47 7.54 16.85
N LEU A 47 -9.13 7.81 15.73
CA LEU A 47 -9.57 6.78 14.80
C LEU A 47 -8.37 6.12 14.09
N GLU A 48 -7.36 6.89 13.69
CA GLU A 48 -6.11 6.36 13.13
C GLU A 48 -5.39 5.41 14.13
N ALA A 49 -5.33 5.79 15.41
CA ALA A 49 -4.86 4.88 16.45
C ALA A 49 -5.73 3.62 16.57
N GLY A 50 -7.04 3.74 16.32
CA GLY A 50 -7.98 2.62 16.21
C GLY A 50 -7.70 1.68 15.05
N VAL A 51 -7.31 2.22 13.88
CA VAL A 51 -6.88 1.41 12.72
C VAL A 51 -5.72 0.49 13.14
N VAL A 52 -4.70 1.06 13.78
CA VAL A 52 -3.54 0.32 14.28
C VAL A 52 -3.94 -0.70 15.35
N HIS A 53 -4.80 -0.32 16.30
CA HIS A 53 -5.26 -1.22 17.36
C HIS A 53 -5.99 -2.44 16.82
N VAL A 54 -6.97 -2.24 15.92
CA VAL A 54 -7.77 -3.32 15.36
C VAL A 54 -6.93 -4.19 14.42
N TYR A 55 -6.06 -3.59 13.59
CA TYR A 55 -5.11 -4.31 12.74
C TYR A 55 -4.22 -5.25 13.55
N ARG A 56 -3.55 -4.73 14.59
CA ARG A 56 -2.67 -5.51 15.47
C ARG A 56 -3.44 -6.66 16.13
N ARG A 57 -4.58 -6.35 16.77
CA ARG A 57 -5.43 -7.32 17.47
C ARG A 57 -5.92 -8.45 16.55
N SER A 58 -6.28 -8.10 15.31
CA SER A 58 -6.77 -9.06 14.31
C SER A 58 -5.69 -10.04 13.87
N LEU A 59 -4.46 -9.55 13.65
CA LEU A 59 -3.32 -10.38 13.26
C LEU A 59 -2.79 -11.24 14.43
N GLU A 60 -2.70 -10.68 15.64
CA GLU A 60 -2.28 -11.43 16.84
C GLU A 60 -3.20 -12.63 17.11
N ARG A 61 -4.53 -12.46 16.94
CA ARG A 61 -5.50 -13.57 17.05
C ARG A 61 -5.29 -14.67 16.02
N ARG A 62 -4.66 -14.35 14.88
CA ARG A 62 -4.30 -15.28 13.81
C ARG A 62 -2.86 -15.80 13.95
N GLY A 63 -2.23 -15.59 15.10
CA GLY A 63 -0.90 -16.10 15.42
C GLY A 63 0.25 -15.35 14.75
N PHE A 64 0.03 -14.14 14.27
CA PHE A 64 1.11 -13.31 13.74
C PHE A 64 1.98 -12.73 14.87
N VAL A 65 3.28 -12.60 14.59
CA VAL A 65 4.27 -12.01 15.50
C VAL A 65 4.69 -10.62 15.00
N GLU A 66 4.64 -9.62 15.88
CA GLU A 66 5.15 -8.28 15.57
C GLU A 66 6.68 -8.29 15.51
N ILE A 67 7.25 -7.88 14.38
CA ILE A 67 8.69 -7.75 14.18
C ILE A 67 9.08 -6.28 13.97
N HIS A 68 10.32 -5.94 14.34
CA HIS A 68 10.88 -4.60 14.18
C HIS A 68 12.10 -4.67 13.26
N THR A 69 11.97 -4.10 12.05
CA THR A 69 12.98 -4.19 10.99
C THR A 69 13.78 -2.88 10.86
N PRO A 70 15.07 -2.94 10.49
CA PRO A 70 15.87 -1.74 10.28
C PRO A 70 15.33 -0.93 9.10
N LYS A 71 15.44 0.40 9.21
CA LYS A 71 15.03 1.34 8.15
C LYS A 71 16.22 1.92 7.38
N ILE A 72 17.45 1.62 7.80
CA ILE A 72 18.69 1.97 7.12
C ILE A 72 19.23 0.71 6.45
N ILE A 73 19.42 0.76 5.14
CA ILE A 73 19.78 -0.38 4.29
C ILE A 73 21.03 -0.09 3.45
N PRO A 74 21.82 -1.11 3.09
CA PRO A 74 23.08 -0.90 2.37
C PRO A 74 22.89 -0.56 0.89
N ALA A 75 21.72 -0.83 0.31
CA ALA A 75 21.37 -0.57 -1.08
C ALA A 75 19.85 -0.46 -1.22
N ALA A 76 19.37 0.17 -2.31
CA ALA A 76 17.94 0.25 -2.62
C ALA A 76 17.27 -1.14 -2.69
N SER A 77 16.12 -1.29 -2.05
CA SER A 77 15.35 -2.55 -1.99
C SER A 77 14.55 -2.82 -3.27
N GLU A 78 14.07 -1.78 -3.94
CA GLU A 78 13.18 -1.91 -5.09
C GLU A 78 13.82 -1.16 -6.26
N GLY A 79 14.35 -1.89 -7.24
CA GLY A 79 15.01 -1.26 -8.38
C GLY A 79 14.02 -0.43 -9.19
N GLY A 80 14.37 0.83 -9.46
CA GLY A 80 13.57 1.73 -10.31
C GLY A 80 12.94 2.92 -9.58
N ALA A 81 12.90 2.92 -8.24
CA ALA A 81 12.41 4.05 -7.46
C ALA A 81 13.56 4.88 -6.85
N ASN A 82 13.35 6.19 -6.74
CA ASN A 82 14.29 7.06 -6.03
C ASN A 82 14.35 6.63 -4.55
N VAL A 83 15.55 6.66 -3.96
CA VAL A 83 15.78 6.36 -2.55
C VAL A 83 16.45 7.54 -1.85
N PHE A 84 16.12 7.77 -0.59
CA PHE A 84 16.86 8.74 0.23
C PHE A 84 18.21 8.15 0.63
N GLU A 85 19.28 8.79 0.18
CA GLU A 85 20.64 8.50 0.63
C GLU A 85 20.94 9.25 1.93
N VAL A 86 21.53 8.56 2.89
CA VAL A 86 21.98 9.11 4.17
C VAL A 86 23.48 8.88 4.34
N SER A 87 24.18 9.87 4.89
CA SER A 87 25.58 9.70 5.27
C SER A 87 25.68 8.70 6.41
N TYR A 88 26.47 7.63 6.20
CA TYR A 88 26.67 6.57 7.18
C TYR A 88 28.16 6.39 7.46
N PHE A 89 28.66 7.17 8.42
CA PHE A 89 30.08 7.29 8.75
C PHE A 89 30.93 7.65 7.52
N LYS A 90 31.81 6.73 7.08
CA LYS A 90 32.69 6.92 5.92
C LYS A 90 32.06 6.46 4.60
N GLY A 91 30.80 6.01 4.62
CA GLY A 91 30.08 5.54 3.45
C GLY A 91 28.67 6.09 3.37
N SER A 92 27.86 5.47 2.51
CA SER A 92 26.46 5.80 2.30
C SER A 92 25.58 4.64 2.74
N ALA A 93 24.41 4.97 3.25
CA ALA A 93 23.31 4.05 3.40
C ALA A 93 22.04 4.67 2.83
N TYR A 94 20.95 3.92 2.79
CA TYR A 94 19.69 4.36 2.21
C TYR A 94 18.54 4.13 3.17
N LEU A 95 17.48 4.93 3.07
CA LEU A 95 16.25 4.67 3.80
C LEU A 95 15.39 3.64 3.06
N ALA A 96 14.86 2.68 3.80
CA ALA A 96 14.06 1.59 3.26
C ALA A 96 12.70 2.07 2.75
N GLN A 97 12.38 1.73 1.51
CA GLN A 97 11.11 2.08 0.88
C GLN A 97 9.96 1.14 1.22
N SER A 98 10.29 -0.02 1.79
CA SER A 98 9.37 -1.00 2.33
C SER A 98 10.17 -1.97 3.21
N PRO A 99 9.55 -2.63 4.20
CA PRO A 99 10.19 -3.70 4.96
C PRO A 99 10.23 -5.04 4.19
N GLN A 100 9.97 -5.04 2.86
CA GLN A 100 9.69 -6.22 2.04
C GLN A 100 10.73 -7.32 2.12
N PHE A 101 12.02 -6.97 2.15
CA PHE A 101 13.08 -7.97 2.26
C PHE A 101 13.13 -8.59 3.66
N TYR A 102 13.02 -7.77 4.70
CA TYR A 102 13.13 -8.24 6.07
C TYR A 102 11.96 -9.13 6.48
N LYS A 103 10.73 -8.85 6.01
CA LYS A 103 9.58 -9.72 6.31
C LYS A 103 9.71 -11.09 5.64
N GLN A 104 10.19 -11.16 4.39
CA GLN A 104 10.47 -12.43 3.72
C GLN A 104 11.65 -13.19 4.35
N MET A 105 12.71 -12.48 4.75
CA MET A 105 13.82 -13.09 5.49
C MET A 105 13.38 -13.64 6.86
N ALA A 106 12.37 -13.04 7.49
CA ALA A 106 11.78 -13.58 8.71
C ALA A 106 10.99 -14.87 8.42
N ILE A 107 10.25 -14.94 7.31
CA ILE A 107 9.62 -16.21 6.84
C ILE A 107 10.70 -17.29 6.62
N ALA A 108 11.79 -16.95 5.95
CA ALA A 108 12.92 -17.86 5.73
C ALA A 108 13.67 -18.24 7.03
N ALA A 109 13.38 -17.56 8.14
CA ALA A 109 13.92 -17.83 9.47
C ALA A 109 12.87 -18.47 10.41
N ASP A 110 11.92 -19.22 9.84
CA ASP A 110 10.86 -19.96 10.53
C ASP A 110 9.84 -19.12 11.32
N PHE A 111 9.74 -17.82 11.02
CA PHE A 111 8.58 -17.04 11.47
C PHE A 111 7.43 -17.20 10.49
N ASP A 112 6.53 -18.16 10.71
CA ASP A 112 5.42 -18.48 9.80
C ASP A 112 4.53 -17.28 9.43
N ARG A 113 4.32 -16.36 10.39
CA ARG A 113 3.40 -15.22 10.27
C ARG A 113 3.98 -14.01 10.98
N VAL A 114 4.28 -12.96 10.22
CA VAL A 114 4.90 -11.74 10.77
C VAL A 114 4.17 -10.49 10.32
N PHE A 115 4.17 -9.47 11.17
CA PHE A 115 3.76 -8.12 10.79
C PHE A 115 4.70 -7.08 11.37
N THR A 116 4.74 -5.90 10.76
CA THR A 116 5.51 -4.77 11.27
C THR A 116 4.76 -3.48 11.01
N ILE A 117 4.83 -2.57 11.97
CA ILE A 117 4.25 -1.23 11.88
C ILE A 117 5.40 -0.25 12.01
N GLY A 118 5.60 0.62 11.03
CA GLY A 118 6.65 1.62 11.12
C GLY A 118 6.84 2.45 9.87
N SER A 119 7.80 3.38 9.93
CA SER A 119 8.04 4.34 8.85
C SER A 119 8.45 3.66 7.55
N VAL A 120 7.89 4.18 6.47
CA VAL A 120 8.16 3.86 5.07
C VAL A 120 8.52 5.16 4.35
N PHE A 121 9.53 5.10 3.48
CA PHE A 121 10.07 6.28 2.80
C PHE A 121 9.92 6.20 1.28
N ARG A 122 9.44 7.27 0.66
CA ARG A 122 9.24 7.39 -0.79
C ARG A 122 9.90 8.68 -1.27
N ALA A 123 10.92 8.55 -2.12
CA ALA A 123 11.73 9.69 -2.58
C ALA A 123 11.37 10.14 -4.01
N GLU A 124 10.21 9.75 -4.51
CA GLU A 124 9.62 10.30 -5.73
C GLU A 124 9.27 11.79 -5.52
N ASP A 125 9.58 12.63 -6.50
CA ASP A 125 9.20 14.06 -6.49
C ASP A 125 7.71 14.22 -6.87
N SER A 126 6.83 13.65 -6.04
CA SER A 126 5.39 13.62 -6.26
C SER A 126 4.67 14.45 -5.21
N ASN A 127 4.33 15.69 -5.56
CA ASN A 127 3.59 16.58 -4.68
C ASN A 127 2.08 16.55 -4.97
N THR A 128 1.41 15.45 -4.62
CA THR A 128 -0.05 15.28 -4.82
C THR A 128 -0.80 15.23 -3.50
N HIS A 129 -2.13 15.18 -3.55
CA HIS A 129 -2.99 14.99 -2.37
C HIS A 129 -2.98 13.54 -1.83
N ARG A 130 -2.33 12.60 -2.53
CA ARG A 130 -2.32 11.15 -2.20
C ARG A 130 -0.96 10.64 -1.72
N HIS A 131 0.10 11.45 -1.86
CA HIS A 131 1.48 11.03 -1.62
C HIS A 131 2.11 11.79 -0.46
N LEU A 132 2.92 11.06 0.32
CA LEU A 132 3.83 11.54 1.36
C LEU A 132 5.21 10.95 1.07
N CYS A 133 6.26 11.65 1.49
CA CYS A 133 7.64 11.14 1.43
C CYS A 133 7.99 10.23 2.61
N GLU A 134 7.31 10.39 3.73
CA GLU A 134 7.38 9.53 4.91
C GLU A 134 5.96 9.27 5.40
N PHE A 135 5.63 8.00 5.63
CA PHE A 135 4.33 7.57 6.13
C PHE A 135 4.46 6.27 6.93
N ILE A 136 3.41 5.85 7.63
CA ILE A 136 3.40 4.62 8.42
C ILE A 136 2.87 3.45 7.58
N GLY A 137 3.73 2.45 7.36
CA GLY A 137 3.35 1.18 6.76
C GLY A 137 2.82 0.20 7.80
N LEU A 138 1.75 -0.51 7.45
CA LEU A 138 1.24 -1.70 8.12
C LEU A 138 1.52 -2.88 7.19
N ASP A 139 2.61 -3.59 7.45
CA ASP A 139 3.10 -4.68 6.62
C ASP A 139 2.89 -6.02 7.30
N PHE A 140 2.59 -7.05 6.53
CA PHE A 140 2.64 -8.42 6.99
C PHE A 140 3.11 -9.37 5.87
N GLU A 141 3.58 -10.54 6.28
CA GLU A 141 3.95 -11.66 5.42
C GLU A 141 3.56 -12.96 6.13
N MET A 142 3.12 -13.95 5.36
CA MET A 142 2.61 -15.21 5.87
C MET A 142 3.01 -16.37 4.96
N ALA A 143 3.56 -17.42 5.56
CA ALA A 143 3.70 -18.73 4.93
C ALA A 143 2.32 -19.38 4.76
N PHE A 144 2.14 -20.09 3.64
CA PHE A 144 0.91 -20.82 3.33
C PHE A 144 1.21 -22.25 2.90
N ASN A 145 0.19 -23.10 2.80
CA ASN A 145 0.39 -24.52 2.55
C ASN A 145 0.32 -24.86 1.05
N TYR A 146 -0.76 -24.45 0.38
CA TYR A 146 -1.08 -24.91 -0.97
C TYR A 146 -1.29 -23.77 -1.95
N HIS A 147 -1.99 -22.70 -1.54
CA HIS A 147 -2.35 -21.62 -2.45
C HIS A 147 -2.28 -20.25 -1.76
N TYR A 148 -1.79 -19.23 -2.46
CA TYR A 148 -1.70 -17.88 -1.92
C TYR A 148 -3.06 -17.25 -1.58
N HIS A 149 -4.16 -17.85 -2.05
CA HIS A 149 -5.51 -17.48 -1.62
C HIS A 149 -5.72 -17.67 -0.12
N GLU A 150 -5.00 -18.59 0.55
CA GLU A 150 -4.98 -18.67 2.02
C GLU A 150 -4.59 -17.32 2.66
N VAL A 151 -3.69 -16.58 2.01
CA VAL A 151 -3.28 -15.23 2.47
C VAL A 151 -4.30 -14.17 2.05
N LEU A 152 -4.90 -14.27 0.85
CA LEU A 152 -5.99 -13.36 0.44
C LEU A 152 -7.22 -13.47 1.33
N ASP A 153 -7.55 -14.68 1.79
CA ASP A 153 -8.70 -14.90 2.65
C ASP A 153 -8.44 -14.26 4.02
N VAL A 154 -7.22 -14.40 4.58
CA VAL A 154 -6.78 -13.67 5.79
C VAL A 154 -6.85 -12.15 5.59
N ILE A 155 -6.43 -11.64 4.42
CA ILE A 155 -6.52 -10.22 4.08
C ILE A 155 -7.97 -9.73 4.07
N GLY A 156 -8.86 -10.46 3.38
CA GLY A 156 -10.28 -10.11 3.30
C GLY A 156 -10.92 -10.06 4.68
N GLU A 157 -10.69 -11.09 5.50
CA GLU A 157 -11.17 -11.12 6.88
C GLU A 157 -10.61 -10.00 7.75
N LEU A 158 -9.31 -9.72 7.64
CA LEU A 158 -8.64 -8.64 8.37
C LEU A 158 -9.31 -7.28 8.09
N PHE A 159 -9.58 -6.97 6.83
CA PHE A 159 -10.23 -5.70 6.46
C PHE A 159 -11.70 -5.67 6.88
N VAL A 160 -12.44 -6.78 6.80
CA VAL A 160 -13.81 -6.86 7.33
C VAL A 160 -13.83 -6.60 8.84
N GLU A 161 -12.92 -7.22 9.60
CA GLU A 161 -12.76 -6.97 11.04
C GLU A 161 -12.37 -5.53 11.33
N LEU A 162 -11.47 -4.96 10.52
CA LEU A 162 -11.06 -3.55 10.59
C LEU A 162 -12.26 -2.63 10.44
N PHE A 163 -13.02 -2.75 9.35
CA PHE A 163 -14.15 -1.86 9.09
C PHE A 163 -15.26 -2.02 10.13
N LYS A 164 -15.58 -3.25 10.54
CA LYS A 164 -16.53 -3.50 11.64
C LYS A 164 -16.06 -2.87 12.95
N GLY A 165 -14.79 -3.08 13.31
CA GLY A 165 -14.20 -2.53 14.54
C GLY A 165 -14.25 -1.01 14.55
N LEU A 166 -13.88 -0.35 13.45
CA LEU A 166 -13.96 1.11 13.33
C LEU A 166 -15.40 1.62 13.43
N GLN A 167 -16.35 0.99 12.73
CA GLN A 167 -17.76 1.39 12.76
C GLN A 167 -18.43 1.20 14.13
N GLN A 168 -17.98 0.21 14.92
CA GLN A 168 -18.56 -0.12 16.23
C GLN A 168 -17.87 0.61 17.38
N GLU A 169 -16.53 0.63 17.41
CA GLU A 169 -15.74 1.12 18.55
C GLU A 169 -15.43 2.62 18.44
N TYR A 170 -15.51 3.22 17.25
CA TYR A 170 -15.12 4.63 16.97
C TYR A 170 -16.25 5.45 16.32
N ALA A 171 -17.51 5.09 16.57
CA ALA A 171 -18.68 5.74 15.96
C ALA A 171 -18.79 7.24 16.32
N ASP A 172 -18.40 7.62 17.54
CA ASP A 172 -18.44 9.02 18.00
C ASP A 172 -17.37 9.88 17.30
N GLU A 173 -16.18 9.34 17.10
CA GLU A 173 -15.13 9.96 16.29
C GLU A 173 -15.59 10.13 14.84
N ILE A 174 -16.13 9.08 14.22
CA ILE A 174 -16.67 9.12 12.85
C ILE A 174 -17.72 10.23 12.73
N LYS A 175 -18.67 10.28 13.65
CA LYS A 175 -19.72 11.32 13.68
C LYS A 175 -19.16 12.73 13.88
N THR A 176 -18.10 12.87 14.67
CA THR A 176 -17.43 14.16 14.87
C THR A 176 -16.79 14.64 13.58
N ILE A 177 -16.15 13.74 12.85
CA ILE A 177 -15.47 14.03 11.58
C ILE A 177 -16.49 14.35 10.49
N ASP A 178 -17.56 13.58 10.40
CA ASP A 178 -18.64 13.73 9.40
C ASP A 178 -19.31 15.12 9.45
N ARG A 179 -19.38 15.74 10.64
CA ARG A 179 -19.88 17.13 10.77
C ARG A 179 -19.06 18.14 9.98
N GLN A 180 -17.74 17.96 9.92
CA GLN A 180 -16.85 18.87 9.20
C GLN A 180 -16.60 18.40 7.76
N PHE A 181 -16.49 17.08 7.56
CA PHE A 181 -16.23 16.44 6.28
C PHE A 181 -17.31 15.37 6.01
N PRO A 182 -18.51 15.78 5.56
CA PRO A 182 -19.59 14.84 5.30
C PRO A 182 -19.19 13.78 4.28
N CYS A 183 -19.42 12.51 4.60
CA CYS A 183 -19.12 11.40 3.70
C CYS A 183 -20.15 10.28 3.84
N GLU A 184 -20.50 9.63 2.72
CA GLU A 184 -21.32 8.42 2.78
C GLU A 184 -20.62 7.33 3.62
N PRO A 185 -21.36 6.62 4.49
CA PRO A 185 -20.78 5.51 5.26
C PRO A 185 -20.09 4.49 4.35
N PHE A 186 -18.88 4.10 4.75
CA PHE A 186 -18.08 3.10 4.03
C PHE A 186 -18.82 1.76 3.97
N ARG A 187 -19.02 1.21 2.78
CA ARG A 187 -19.64 -0.12 2.59
C ARG A 187 -18.60 -1.16 2.22
N PHE A 188 -18.82 -2.37 2.70
CA PHE A 188 -17.99 -3.53 2.39
C PHE A 188 -18.87 -4.78 2.41
N LEU A 189 -18.40 -5.84 1.75
CA LEU A 189 -19.06 -7.14 1.75
C LEU A 189 -18.33 -8.14 2.65
N GLU A 190 -19.09 -9.11 3.14
CA GLU A 190 -18.59 -10.27 3.88
C GLU A 190 -19.17 -11.54 3.24
N PRO A 191 -18.36 -12.36 2.54
CA PRO A 191 -16.92 -12.19 2.30
C PRO A 191 -16.61 -10.98 1.39
N SER A 192 -15.36 -10.49 1.44
CA SER A 192 -14.91 -9.38 0.61
C SER A 192 -15.00 -9.73 -0.88
N LEU A 193 -15.39 -8.75 -1.71
CA LEU A 193 -15.44 -8.93 -3.15
C LEU A 193 -14.02 -9.15 -3.69
N ARG A 194 -13.82 -10.25 -4.41
CA ARG A 194 -12.59 -10.55 -5.15
C ARG A 194 -12.95 -10.76 -6.62
N ILE A 195 -12.29 -10.04 -7.51
CA ILE A 195 -12.42 -10.18 -8.96
C ILE A 195 -11.03 -10.27 -9.58
N ASN A 196 -10.89 -10.96 -10.70
CA ASN A 196 -9.65 -11.01 -11.46
C ASN A 196 -9.42 -9.70 -12.24
N PHE A 197 -8.16 -9.40 -12.54
CA PHE A 197 -7.75 -8.24 -13.32
C PHE A 197 -8.46 -8.18 -14.67
N SER A 198 -8.57 -9.33 -15.36
CA SER A 198 -9.27 -9.46 -16.64
C SER A 198 -10.76 -9.11 -16.54
N GLU A 199 -11.42 -9.44 -15.42
CA GLU A 199 -12.80 -9.05 -15.17
C GLU A 199 -12.91 -7.54 -14.91
N GLY A 200 -11.95 -6.96 -14.19
CA GLY A 200 -11.85 -5.51 -13.99
C GLY A 200 -11.66 -4.74 -15.30
N VAL A 201 -10.77 -5.23 -16.18
CA VAL A 201 -10.56 -4.69 -17.53
C VAL A 201 -11.83 -4.81 -18.37
N GLN A 202 -12.55 -5.94 -18.29
CA GLN A 202 -13.81 -6.09 -19.01
C GLN A 202 -14.88 -5.10 -18.53
N LEU A 203 -15.00 -4.87 -17.22
CA LEU A 203 -15.90 -3.86 -16.66
C LEU A 203 -15.57 -2.45 -17.17
N LEU A 204 -14.28 -2.12 -17.31
CA LEU A 204 -13.84 -0.84 -17.87
C LEU A 204 -14.19 -0.72 -19.36
N ARG A 205 -13.96 -1.78 -20.14
CA ARG A 205 -14.31 -1.84 -21.58
C ARG A 205 -15.80 -1.69 -21.81
N ASP A 206 -16.62 -2.37 -21.01
CA ASP A 206 -18.08 -2.27 -21.05
C ASP A 206 -18.58 -0.84 -20.74
N ASN A 207 -17.73 -0.02 -20.09
CA ASN A 207 -18.00 1.38 -19.76
C ASN A 207 -17.19 2.37 -20.62
N GLY A 208 -16.72 1.94 -21.81
CA GLY A 208 -16.16 2.81 -22.83
C GLY A 208 -14.67 3.14 -22.68
N VAL A 209 -13.92 2.38 -21.87
CA VAL A 209 -12.46 2.52 -21.77
C VAL A 209 -11.76 1.57 -22.75
N GLU A 210 -10.90 2.12 -23.60
CA GLU A 210 -9.96 1.33 -24.39
C GLU A 210 -8.71 1.04 -23.56
N MET A 211 -8.47 -0.23 -23.23
CA MET A 211 -7.34 -0.67 -22.41
C MET A 211 -6.89 -2.07 -22.86
N GLY A 212 -5.58 -2.29 -22.93
CA GLY A 212 -5.00 -3.62 -23.24
C GLY A 212 -5.13 -4.62 -22.08
N ASP A 213 -5.02 -5.92 -22.38
CA ASP A 213 -5.12 -6.98 -21.34
C ASP A 213 -3.94 -6.97 -20.35
N GLU A 214 -2.78 -6.44 -20.77
CA GLU A 214 -1.52 -6.42 -20.01
C GLU A 214 -1.12 -5.00 -19.57
N GLU A 215 -1.97 -4.00 -19.86
CA GLU A 215 -1.73 -2.60 -19.52
C GLU A 215 -2.00 -2.36 -18.03
N ASP A 216 -1.23 -1.48 -17.38
CA ASP A 216 -1.46 -1.12 -15.99
C ASP A 216 -2.68 -0.19 -15.83
N LEU A 217 -3.32 -0.20 -14.67
CA LEU A 217 -4.45 0.69 -14.39
C LEU A 217 -3.96 2.12 -14.14
N SER A 218 -4.34 3.04 -15.03
CA SER A 218 -4.18 4.47 -14.73
C SER A 218 -5.03 4.88 -13.53
N THR A 219 -4.62 5.92 -12.79
CA THR A 219 -5.43 6.46 -11.67
C THR A 219 -6.87 6.81 -12.04
N ALA A 220 -7.10 7.24 -13.29
CA ALA A 220 -8.46 7.50 -13.78
C ALA A 220 -9.28 6.21 -13.89
N ASN A 221 -8.65 5.14 -14.40
CA ASN A 221 -9.26 3.81 -14.54
C ASN A 221 -9.51 3.15 -13.18
N GLU A 222 -8.61 3.31 -12.20
CA GLU A 222 -8.83 2.85 -10.82
C GLU A 222 -10.12 3.45 -10.24
N LYS A 223 -10.25 4.78 -10.34
CA LYS A 223 -11.42 5.51 -9.81
C LYS A 223 -12.70 5.14 -10.55
N LEU A 224 -12.64 4.97 -11.86
CA LEU A 224 -13.79 4.55 -12.65
C LEU A 224 -14.21 3.12 -12.30
N LEU A 225 -13.26 2.19 -12.21
CA LEU A 225 -13.52 0.81 -11.80
C LEU A 225 -14.17 0.78 -10.42
N GLY A 226 -13.64 1.53 -9.45
CA GLY A 226 -14.24 1.63 -8.12
C GLY A 226 -15.69 2.13 -8.13
N LYS A 227 -16.03 3.11 -9.00
CA LYS A 227 -17.41 3.57 -9.18
C LYS A 227 -18.31 2.48 -9.77
N ILE A 228 -17.82 1.75 -10.77
CA ILE A 228 -18.56 0.64 -11.38
C ILE A 228 -18.81 -0.47 -10.34
N ILE A 229 -17.79 -0.82 -9.56
CA ILE A 229 -17.89 -1.81 -8.49
C ILE A 229 -18.90 -1.37 -7.42
N ARG A 230 -18.85 -0.11 -7.00
CA ARG A 230 -19.84 0.46 -6.07
C ARG A 230 -21.26 0.35 -6.63
N GLN A 231 -21.48 0.73 -7.88
CA GLN A 231 -22.80 0.67 -8.51
C GLN A 231 -23.32 -0.78 -8.67
N LYS A 232 -22.43 -1.72 -9.00
CA LYS A 232 -22.80 -3.11 -9.30
C LYS A 232 -22.92 -4.00 -8.07
N TYR A 233 -22.08 -3.79 -7.06
CA TYR A 233 -21.94 -4.68 -5.90
C TYR A 233 -22.17 -3.99 -4.54
N ASP A 234 -22.47 -2.69 -4.51
CA ASP A 234 -22.70 -1.89 -3.29
C ASP A 234 -21.54 -1.96 -2.27
N THR A 235 -20.31 -1.91 -2.75
CA THR A 235 -19.10 -1.97 -1.91
C THR A 235 -18.10 -0.88 -2.26
N ASP A 236 -17.46 -0.29 -1.24
CA ASP A 236 -16.30 0.59 -1.39
C ASP A 236 -14.97 -0.18 -1.29
N PHE A 237 -15.01 -1.45 -0.90
CA PHE A 237 -13.83 -2.32 -0.74
C PHE A 237 -13.90 -3.53 -1.66
N TYR A 238 -12.81 -3.78 -2.40
CA TYR A 238 -12.64 -4.98 -3.21
C TYR A 238 -11.16 -5.33 -3.40
N ILE A 239 -10.92 -6.60 -3.72
CA ILE A 239 -9.62 -7.16 -4.08
C ILE A 239 -9.63 -7.38 -5.59
N LEU A 240 -8.62 -6.83 -6.28
CA LEU A 240 -8.33 -7.13 -7.67
C LEU A 240 -7.18 -8.13 -7.70
N ASP A 241 -7.42 -9.34 -8.18
CA ASP A 241 -6.46 -10.45 -8.20
C ASP A 241 -5.90 -10.69 -9.60
N LYS A 242 -4.83 -11.47 -9.74
CA LYS A 242 -4.28 -11.93 -11.02
C LYS A 242 -3.84 -10.80 -11.95
N PHE A 243 -3.01 -9.88 -11.46
CA PHE A 243 -2.46 -8.82 -12.31
C PHE A 243 -1.44 -9.34 -13.34
N PRO A 244 -1.25 -8.63 -14.47
CA PRO A 244 -0.22 -8.92 -15.45
C PRO A 244 1.17 -8.95 -14.81
N LEU A 245 1.97 -9.96 -15.12
CA LEU A 245 3.30 -10.13 -14.55
C LEU A 245 4.27 -9.01 -14.95
N ALA A 246 4.07 -8.44 -16.14
CA ALA A 246 4.95 -7.41 -16.72
C ALA A 246 4.97 -6.10 -15.92
N VAL A 247 3.91 -5.82 -15.14
CA VAL A 247 3.79 -4.60 -14.32
C VAL A 247 4.16 -4.83 -12.86
N ARG A 248 4.62 -6.04 -12.51
CA ARG A 248 4.88 -6.46 -11.13
C ARG A 248 6.38 -6.60 -10.84
N PRO A 249 6.79 -6.42 -9.57
CA PRO A 249 8.20 -6.54 -9.19
C PRO A 249 8.78 -7.95 -9.44
N PHE A 250 10.10 -8.04 -9.52
CA PHE A 250 10.85 -9.27 -9.82
C PHE A 250 10.56 -10.44 -8.87
N TYR A 251 10.23 -10.16 -7.61
CA TYR A 251 9.94 -11.17 -6.60
C TYR A 251 8.52 -11.76 -6.70
N THR A 252 7.70 -11.30 -7.64
CA THR A 252 6.30 -11.72 -7.79
C THR A 252 6.22 -13.09 -8.47
N MET A 253 5.54 -14.06 -7.87
CA MET A 253 5.35 -15.39 -8.48
C MET A 253 4.46 -15.30 -9.74
N PRO A 254 4.88 -15.86 -10.90
CA PRO A 254 4.01 -16.01 -12.07
C PRO A 254 2.82 -16.91 -11.77
N ASP A 255 1.74 -16.69 -12.50
CA ASP A 255 0.61 -17.62 -12.50
C ASP A 255 1.02 -18.94 -13.21
N PRO A 256 0.70 -20.12 -12.63
CA PRO A 256 1.11 -21.40 -13.19
C PRO A 256 0.36 -21.78 -14.47
N ASP A 257 -0.87 -21.28 -14.66
CA ASP A 257 -1.74 -21.60 -15.80
C ASP A 257 -1.55 -20.62 -16.95
N ASN A 258 -1.24 -19.35 -16.66
CA ASN A 258 -0.97 -18.33 -17.66
C ASN A 258 0.21 -17.42 -17.28
N PRO A 259 1.41 -17.61 -17.88
CA PRO A 259 2.62 -16.89 -17.50
C PRO A 259 2.59 -15.38 -17.81
N LYS A 260 1.56 -14.88 -18.51
CA LYS A 260 1.32 -13.44 -18.67
C LYS A 260 0.81 -12.80 -17.38
N TYR A 261 0.16 -13.57 -16.52
CA TYR A 261 -0.37 -13.12 -15.24
C TYR A 261 0.53 -13.57 -14.09
N SER A 262 0.19 -13.10 -12.91
CA SER A 262 0.95 -13.32 -11.70
C SER A 262 0.03 -13.58 -10.52
N ASN A 263 0.55 -14.23 -9.50
CA ASN A 263 -0.13 -14.40 -8.21
C ASN A 263 0.03 -13.12 -7.37
N SER A 264 -0.42 -11.99 -7.92
CA SER A 264 -0.41 -10.69 -7.29
C SER A 264 -1.79 -10.07 -7.28
N TYR A 265 -1.99 -9.16 -6.33
CA TYR A 265 -3.29 -8.60 -6.01
C TYR A 265 -3.12 -7.21 -5.42
N ASP A 266 -4.08 -6.34 -5.73
CA ASP A 266 -4.20 -5.02 -5.12
C ASP A 266 -5.56 -4.90 -4.42
N LEU A 267 -5.57 -4.16 -3.31
CA LEU A 267 -6.78 -3.83 -2.58
C LEU A 267 -7.16 -2.39 -2.83
N PHE A 268 -8.45 -2.15 -3.00
CA PHE A 268 -8.98 -0.82 -3.29
C PHE A 268 -9.98 -0.39 -2.22
N MET A 269 -9.90 0.88 -1.83
CA MET A 269 -10.90 1.57 -1.03
C MET A 269 -11.40 2.79 -1.82
N ARG A 270 -12.71 2.89 -2.06
CA ARG A 270 -13.34 3.97 -2.85
C ARG A 270 -12.68 4.20 -4.22
N GLY A 271 -12.25 3.11 -4.88
CA GLY A 271 -11.58 3.17 -6.19
C GLY A 271 -10.16 3.71 -6.14
N GLU A 272 -9.51 3.68 -4.98
CA GLU A 272 -8.10 4.02 -4.83
C GLU A 272 -7.34 2.87 -4.19
N GLU A 273 -6.21 2.48 -4.79
CA GLU A 273 -5.34 1.43 -4.26
C GLU A 273 -4.88 1.76 -2.83
N ILE A 274 -4.92 0.81 -1.91
CA ILE A 274 -4.42 0.97 -0.52
C ILE A 274 -3.29 0.01 -0.16
N MET A 275 -3.14 -1.07 -0.94
CA MET A 275 -2.18 -2.12 -0.71
C MET A 275 -1.91 -2.85 -2.02
N SER A 276 -0.64 -3.12 -2.25
CA SER A 276 -0.18 -4.07 -3.24
C SER A 276 0.47 -5.27 -2.57
N GLY A 277 0.11 -6.47 -3.02
CA GLY A 277 0.55 -7.73 -2.45
C GLY A 277 0.78 -8.80 -3.51
N ALA A 278 1.50 -9.85 -3.13
CA ALA A 278 1.76 -10.97 -4.00
C ALA A 278 2.24 -12.20 -3.23
N GLN A 279 2.04 -13.36 -3.84
CA GLN A 279 2.90 -14.51 -3.61
C GLN A 279 4.32 -14.19 -4.06
N ARG A 280 5.29 -14.54 -3.21
CA ARG A 280 6.70 -14.32 -3.47
C ARG A 280 7.36 -15.54 -4.07
N VAL A 281 8.39 -15.30 -4.88
CA VAL A 281 9.31 -16.34 -5.33
C VAL A 281 10.19 -16.75 -4.14
N HIS A 282 10.00 -17.97 -3.66
CA HIS A 282 10.75 -18.56 -2.55
C HIS A 282 11.89 -19.47 -3.00
N ASP A 283 11.91 -19.88 -4.28
CA ASP A 283 13.03 -20.62 -4.87
C ASP A 283 14.17 -19.65 -5.25
N PRO A 284 15.39 -19.80 -4.70
CA PRO A 284 16.48 -18.85 -4.90
C PRO A 284 16.99 -18.81 -6.34
N GLU A 285 17.01 -19.94 -7.05
CA GLU A 285 17.53 -19.98 -8.42
C GLU A 285 16.55 -19.31 -9.39
N PHE A 286 15.25 -19.55 -9.22
CA PHE A 286 14.19 -18.87 -9.96
C PHE A 286 14.12 -17.38 -9.64
N LEU A 287 14.35 -16.99 -8.38
CA LEU A 287 14.45 -15.58 -7.99
C LEU A 287 15.60 -14.89 -8.72
N ILE A 288 16.77 -15.52 -8.81
CA ILE A 288 17.92 -15.02 -9.56
C ILE A 288 17.60 -14.90 -11.06
N GLU A 289 16.90 -15.89 -11.63
CA GLU A 289 16.45 -15.84 -13.03
C GLU A 289 15.56 -14.63 -13.29
N ARG A 290 14.60 -14.37 -12.39
CA ARG A 290 13.71 -13.19 -12.46
C ARG A 290 14.46 -11.87 -12.32
N ILE A 291 15.41 -11.78 -11.39
CA ILE A 291 16.27 -10.58 -11.23
C ILE A 291 17.07 -10.33 -12.51
N LYS A 292 17.67 -11.37 -13.10
CA LYS A 292 18.44 -11.24 -14.35
C LYS A 292 17.56 -10.81 -15.52
N HIS A 293 16.37 -11.40 -15.65
CA HIS A 293 15.44 -11.09 -16.74
C HIS A 293 14.99 -9.62 -16.72
N LEU A 294 14.76 -9.04 -15.54
CA LEU A 294 14.37 -7.63 -15.37
C LEU A 294 15.57 -6.67 -15.29
N GLY A 295 16.75 -7.18 -14.90
CA GLY A 295 18.03 -6.48 -14.83
C GLY A 295 18.65 -6.20 -16.20
N ILE A 296 18.43 -7.10 -17.15
CA ILE A 296 18.93 -6.97 -18.52
C ILE A 296 17.87 -6.21 -19.31
N GLY A 297 17.98 -4.89 -19.33
CA GLY A 297 17.27 -4.09 -20.32
C GLY A 297 17.73 -4.48 -21.72
N ASN A 298 16.97 -5.32 -22.43
CA ASN A 298 17.11 -5.63 -23.85
C ASN A 298 18.54 -5.92 -24.38
N GLU A 299 19.36 -6.72 -23.68
CA GLU A 299 20.53 -7.35 -24.30
C GLU A 299 20.47 -8.88 -24.18
N SER A 300 20.09 -9.49 -25.31
CA SER A 300 19.95 -10.92 -25.55
C SER A 300 21.06 -11.77 -24.92
N TYR A 301 20.76 -12.44 -23.79
CA TYR A 301 21.56 -13.56 -23.29
C TYR A 301 20.83 -14.88 -23.60
N SER A 302 21.41 -15.65 -24.51
CA SER A 302 20.98 -17.01 -24.82
C SER A 302 21.52 -17.95 -23.75
N TYR A 303 20.66 -18.36 -22.81
CA TYR A 303 20.85 -19.58 -22.03
C TYR A 303 19.64 -20.49 -22.25
N LYS A 304 19.94 -21.80 -22.36
CA LYS A 304 19.08 -22.89 -22.81
C LYS A 304 17.60 -22.71 -22.48
N LYS A 305 16.84 -22.55 -23.56
CA LYS A 305 15.39 -22.68 -23.73
C LYS A 305 14.74 -23.69 -22.77
N SER A 306 14.43 -23.26 -21.55
CA SER A 306 13.21 -23.69 -20.85
C SER A 306 12.08 -22.82 -21.38
N LEU A 307 10.96 -23.44 -21.71
CA LEU A 307 9.97 -22.97 -22.70
C LEU A 307 9.10 -21.76 -22.27
N ILE A 308 9.50 -20.93 -21.30
CA ILE A 308 8.53 -20.14 -20.51
C ILE A 308 8.58 -18.62 -20.72
N PHE A 309 9.68 -18.00 -21.15
CA PHE A 309 9.73 -16.53 -21.21
C PHE A 309 10.22 -15.98 -22.56
N SER A 310 9.27 -15.48 -23.35
CA SER A 310 9.51 -14.60 -24.51
C SER A 310 8.57 -13.39 -24.38
N ILE A 311 8.67 -12.67 -23.28
CA ILE A 311 7.90 -11.45 -23.01
C ILE A 311 8.92 -10.30 -22.92
N SER A 312 8.80 -9.29 -23.77
CA SER A 312 9.53 -8.03 -23.62
C SER A 312 8.88 -7.24 -22.49
N ILE A 313 9.59 -7.08 -21.38
CA ILE A 313 9.12 -6.30 -20.23
C ILE A 313 9.62 -4.85 -20.38
N PRO A 314 8.75 -3.83 -20.39
CA PRO A 314 9.16 -2.43 -20.54
C PRO A 314 9.79 -1.84 -19.27
N PHE A 315 9.79 -2.57 -18.15
CA PHE A 315 10.38 -2.16 -16.88
C PHE A 315 11.85 -2.61 -16.77
N THR A 316 12.79 -1.70 -17.01
CA THR A 316 14.22 -1.96 -16.78
C THR A 316 14.56 -1.70 -15.32
N CYS A 317 14.67 -2.77 -14.54
CA CYS A 317 14.97 -2.69 -13.11
C CYS A 317 16.50 -2.83 -12.98
N LYS A 318 17.25 -1.74 -12.74
CA LYS A 318 18.72 -1.82 -12.54
C LYS A 318 19.08 -2.49 -11.20
N LEU A 319 18.79 -3.79 -11.07
CA LEU A 319 19.11 -4.61 -9.91
C LEU A 319 20.47 -5.25 -10.10
N ASP A 320 21.34 -5.08 -9.09
CA ASP A 320 22.60 -5.81 -9.01
C ASP A 320 22.42 -6.98 -8.02
N PRO A 321 22.46 -8.24 -8.49
CA PRO A 321 22.35 -9.40 -7.61
C PRO A 321 23.34 -9.39 -6.45
N ASN A 322 24.53 -8.79 -6.62
CA ASN A 322 25.53 -8.72 -5.56
C ASN A 322 25.08 -7.85 -4.38
N LYS A 323 24.28 -6.79 -4.65
CA LYS A 323 23.72 -5.92 -3.62
C LYS A 323 22.57 -6.58 -2.86
N MET A 324 21.98 -7.63 -3.44
CA MET A 324 20.86 -8.39 -2.88
C MET A 324 21.28 -9.76 -2.34
N LYS A 325 22.59 -10.03 -2.27
CA LYS A 325 23.14 -11.33 -1.89
C LYS A 325 22.55 -11.84 -0.58
N SER A 326 22.51 -11.03 0.47
CA SER A 326 21.97 -11.44 1.78
C SER A 326 20.48 -11.82 1.72
N TYR A 327 19.70 -11.14 0.88
CA TYR A 327 18.29 -11.44 0.68
C TYR A 327 18.13 -12.76 -0.09
N ILE A 328 18.82 -12.92 -1.22
CA ILE A 328 18.78 -14.15 -2.03
C ILE A 328 19.26 -15.37 -1.23
N ASP A 329 20.37 -15.21 -0.50
CA ASP A 329 20.95 -16.28 0.30
C ASP A 329 20.03 -16.74 1.44
N SER A 330 19.15 -15.87 1.94
CA SER A 330 18.18 -16.27 2.97
C SER A 330 17.26 -17.40 2.51
N PHE A 331 16.89 -17.42 1.23
CA PHE A 331 16.05 -18.49 0.65
C PHE A 331 16.81 -19.79 0.39
N ARG A 332 18.16 -19.76 0.36
CA ARG A 332 18.98 -20.96 0.15
C ARG A 332 18.95 -21.92 1.35
N TYR A 333 18.56 -21.43 2.52
CA TYR A 333 18.42 -22.24 3.72
C TYR A 333 17.07 -22.99 3.79
N GLY A 334 16.25 -22.86 2.75
CA GLY A 334 14.88 -23.35 2.71
C GLY A 334 13.92 -22.25 3.15
N ALA A 335 12.96 -21.93 2.30
CA ALA A 335 11.90 -20.98 2.62
C ALA A 335 10.56 -21.57 2.17
N PRO A 336 9.53 -21.58 3.03
CA PRO A 336 8.21 -22.03 2.64
C PRO A 336 7.60 -21.06 1.60
N PRO A 337 6.61 -21.50 0.81
CA PRO A 337 5.86 -20.59 -0.04
C PRO A 337 5.11 -19.57 0.84
N HIS A 338 5.18 -18.30 0.46
CA HIS A 338 4.65 -17.20 1.26
C HIS A 338 4.11 -16.07 0.40
N ALA A 339 3.19 -15.31 0.98
CA ALA A 339 2.61 -14.12 0.39
C ALA A 339 2.34 -13.06 1.47
N GLY A 340 2.10 -11.84 1.04
CA GLY A 340 1.83 -10.73 1.95
C GLY A 340 1.62 -9.44 1.20
N GLY A 341 1.66 -8.33 1.93
CA GLY A 341 1.64 -7.00 1.34
C GLY A 341 1.80 -5.93 2.41
N GLY A 342 1.68 -4.68 1.98
CA GLY A 342 1.86 -3.51 2.83
C GLY A 342 0.75 -2.50 2.59
N ILE A 343 0.26 -1.92 3.67
CA ILE A 343 -0.86 -0.97 3.69
C ILE A 343 -0.34 0.37 4.21
N GLY A 344 -0.74 1.49 3.61
CA GLY A 344 -0.47 2.82 4.16
C GLY A 344 -1.53 3.22 5.20
N LEU A 345 -1.13 3.44 6.45
CA LEU A 345 -2.03 3.80 7.57
C LEU A 345 -2.83 5.07 7.27
N GLU A 346 -2.14 6.13 6.86
CA GLU A 346 -2.71 7.44 6.57
C GLU A 346 -3.69 7.34 5.40
N ARG A 347 -3.40 6.48 4.42
CA ARG A 347 -4.21 6.28 3.23
C ARG A 347 -5.49 5.49 3.52
N VAL A 348 -5.42 4.44 4.32
CA VAL A 348 -6.62 3.73 4.80
C VAL A 348 -7.51 4.66 5.60
N THR A 349 -6.94 5.41 6.54
CA THR A 349 -7.68 6.38 7.35
C THR A 349 -8.33 7.45 6.48
N MET A 350 -7.59 7.99 5.50
CA MET A 350 -8.09 9.00 4.57
C MET A 350 -9.30 8.48 3.77
N LEU A 351 -9.18 7.30 3.17
CA LEU A 351 -10.21 6.74 2.30
C LEU A 351 -11.42 6.22 3.07
N PHE A 352 -11.23 5.66 4.27
CA PHE A 352 -12.32 5.27 5.15
C PHE A 352 -13.21 6.48 5.50
N LEU A 353 -12.58 7.59 5.88
CA LEU A 353 -13.23 8.84 6.26
C LEU A 353 -13.66 9.72 5.07
N GLY A 354 -13.30 9.35 3.84
CA GLY A 354 -13.59 10.15 2.64
C GLY A 354 -12.87 11.50 2.61
N LEU A 355 -11.71 11.62 3.25
CA LEU A 355 -10.92 12.84 3.26
C LEU A 355 -10.21 13.03 1.91
N ASN A 356 -10.09 14.29 1.48
CA ASN A 356 -9.58 14.65 0.15
C ASN A 356 -8.05 14.83 0.07
N ASN A 357 -7.33 14.73 1.19
CA ASN A 357 -5.88 14.92 1.21
C ASN A 357 -5.24 14.11 2.36
N ILE A 358 -4.23 13.31 2.03
CA ILE A 358 -3.53 12.40 2.94
C ILE A 358 -2.83 13.15 4.09
N ARG A 359 -2.49 14.42 3.87
CA ARG A 359 -1.89 15.27 4.92
C ARG A 359 -2.85 15.53 6.09
N LYS A 360 -4.17 15.35 5.90
CA LYS A 360 -5.17 15.46 6.99
C LYS A 360 -5.04 14.30 7.98
N THR A 361 -4.62 13.13 7.50
CA THR A 361 -4.44 11.90 8.28
C THR A 361 -2.99 11.59 8.62
N SER A 362 -2.07 12.55 8.40
CA SER A 362 -0.70 12.50 8.92
C SER A 362 -0.54 13.58 9.97
N LEU A 363 -0.10 13.22 11.17
CA LEU A 363 0.02 14.18 12.29
C LEU A 363 0.98 15.32 11.92
N PHE A 364 2.15 14.96 11.39
CA PHE A 364 3.18 15.88 10.88
C PHE A 364 3.63 15.43 9.48
N PRO A 365 2.93 15.85 8.41
CA PRO A 365 3.19 15.36 7.07
C PRO A 365 4.60 15.71 6.57
N ARG A 366 5.18 14.80 5.80
CA ARG A 366 6.41 15.00 5.04
C ARG A 366 6.13 14.81 3.55
N ASP A 367 6.53 15.78 2.76
CA ASP A 367 6.41 15.77 1.30
C ASP A 367 7.63 16.50 0.69
N PRO A 368 7.79 16.57 -0.65
CA PRO A 368 8.98 17.17 -1.26
C PRO A 368 9.24 18.63 -0.85
N LYS A 369 8.23 19.33 -0.34
CA LYS A 369 8.30 20.76 0.05
C LYS A 369 8.16 20.99 1.55
N ARG A 370 7.76 19.98 2.33
CA ARG A 370 7.50 20.08 3.76
C ARG A 370 8.38 19.14 4.57
N VAL A 371 9.34 19.72 5.29
CA VAL A 371 10.22 19.05 6.26
C VAL A 371 10.10 19.60 7.69
N SER A 372 9.14 20.51 7.90
CA SER A 372 8.79 21.13 9.18
C SER A 372 7.29 21.49 9.18
N PRO A 373 6.65 21.63 10.36
CA PRO A 373 7.04 21.15 11.69
C PRO A 373 7.00 19.61 11.79
#